data_AF-A0A3N2QU37-F1
#
_entry.id   AF-A0A3N2QU37-F1
#
_cell.length_a   1.000
_cell.length_b   1.000
_cell.length_c   1.000
_cell.angle_alpha   90.00
_cell.angle_beta   90.00
_cell.angle_gamma   90.00
#
_symmetry.space_group_name_H-M   'P 1'
#
loop_
_entity.id
_entity.type
_entity.pdbx_description
1 polymer ?
#
loop_
_entity_poly.entity_id
_entity_poly.type
_entity_poly.pdbx_seq_one_letter_code
_entity_poly.pdbx_strand_id
1 'polypeptide(L)'
;MSVPLHEREATIRGLKLRPEVVDLLLKNDDFGPFSRYFEEPEYFYSKGYPDKPGDWPEVGNRELLPLWEYSEEIFALDLLSEKVVSFYTESPDEYELVDSIDQAIFMMIELHTWESGGSDKEINEAIEFAEKVRLPNISGLMRLFERYRECTDSMISKFRQTL
;
A
#
# COMPACT_ATOMS: atom_id res chain seq x y z
N MET A 1 -5.85 16.11 -10.37
CA MET A 1 -6.06 16.97 -9.18
C MET A 1 -5.92 16.12 -7.94
N SER A 2 -5.12 16.51 -6.95
CA SER A 2 -4.92 15.72 -5.73
C SER A 2 -5.79 16.19 -4.58
N VAL A 3 -6.16 15.27 -3.68
CA VAL A 3 -6.91 15.58 -2.46
C VAL A 3 -6.01 16.39 -1.53
N PRO A 4 -6.41 17.61 -1.11
CA PRO A 4 -5.64 18.43 -0.18
C PRO A 4 -5.41 17.72 1.17
N LEU A 5 -4.26 17.97 1.80
CA LEU A 5 -3.91 17.38 3.10
C LEU A 5 -5.01 17.54 4.17
N HIS A 6 -5.61 18.72 4.26
CA HIS A 6 -6.67 19.02 5.25
C HIS A 6 -7.99 18.28 5.01
N GLU A 7 -8.19 17.71 3.81
CA GLU A 7 -9.36 16.91 3.46
C GLU A 7 -9.07 15.40 3.50
N ARG A 8 -7.79 15.00 3.51
CA ARG A 8 -7.34 13.60 3.40
C ARG A 8 -8.09 12.66 4.33
N GLU A 9 -8.11 12.96 5.62
CA GLU A 9 -8.77 12.08 6.60
C GLU A 9 -10.27 11.93 6.35
N ALA A 10 -10.96 13.04 6.06
CA ALA A 10 -12.38 13.03 5.77
C ALA A 10 -12.68 12.22 4.49
N THR A 11 -11.84 12.36 3.48
CA THR A 11 -11.93 11.58 2.23
C THR A 11 -11.71 10.10 2.50
N ILE A 12 -10.67 9.71 3.26
CA ILE A 12 -10.42 8.30 3.63
C ILE A 12 -11.63 7.71 4.36
N ARG A 13 -12.20 8.44 5.33
CA ARG A 13 -13.41 7.99 6.06
C ARG A 13 -14.66 7.88 5.17
N GLY A 14 -14.70 8.62 4.06
CA GLY A 14 -15.76 8.56 3.07
C GLY A 14 -15.64 7.40 2.08
N LEU A 15 -14.49 6.72 2.01
CA LEU A 15 -14.29 5.57 1.14
C LEU A 15 -15.09 4.36 1.62
N LYS A 16 -15.55 3.52 0.68
CA LYS A 16 -16.23 2.25 0.98
C LYS A 16 -15.22 1.14 1.30
N LEU A 17 -14.39 1.36 2.30
CA LEU A 17 -13.36 0.41 2.77
C LEU A 17 -13.80 -0.30 4.05
N ARG A 18 -13.12 -1.41 4.36
CA ARG A 18 -13.29 -2.12 5.64
C ARG A 18 -12.76 -1.23 6.78
N PRO A 19 -13.39 -1.23 7.97
CA PRO A 19 -12.95 -0.39 9.09
C PRO A 19 -11.47 -0.56 9.44
N GLU A 20 -10.97 -1.79 9.41
CA GLU A 20 -9.59 -2.11 9.75
C GLU A 20 -8.58 -1.50 8.76
N VAL A 21 -8.97 -1.40 7.48
CA VAL A 21 -8.17 -0.73 6.44
C VAL A 21 -8.24 0.79 6.63
N VAL A 22 -9.41 1.34 6.98
CA VAL A 22 -9.53 2.78 7.31
C VAL A 22 -8.63 3.12 8.51
N ASP A 23 -8.63 2.29 9.54
CA ASP A 23 -7.79 2.51 10.72
C ASP A 23 -6.30 2.38 10.42
N LEU A 24 -5.90 1.48 9.52
CA LEU A 24 -4.54 1.40 8.99
C LEU A 24 -4.13 2.70 8.28
N LEU A 25 -4.94 3.17 7.32
CA LEU A 25 -4.64 4.37 6.53
C LEU A 25 -4.58 5.66 7.35
N LEU A 26 -5.35 5.70 8.44
CA LEU A 26 -5.40 6.81 9.37
C LEU A 26 -4.43 6.63 10.56
N LYS A 27 -3.72 5.51 10.64
CA LYS A 27 -2.79 5.17 11.72
C LYS A 27 -3.43 5.27 13.11
N ASN A 28 -4.71 4.90 13.21
CA ASN A 28 -5.47 4.94 14.47
C ASN A 28 -5.13 3.75 15.40
N ASP A 29 -4.40 2.75 14.91
CA ASP A 29 -4.06 1.54 15.63
C ASP A 29 -2.60 1.14 15.33
N ASP A 30 -1.98 0.38 16.23
CA ASP A 30 -0.62 -0.14 16.06
C ASP A 30 -0.67 -1.48 15.35
N PHE A 31 -0.15 -1.54 14.12
CA PHE A 31 -0.05 -2.76 13.32
C PHE A 31 1.29 -3.49 13.53
N GLY A 32 1.92 -3.24 14.68
CA GLY A 32 3.16 -3.89 15.09
C GLY A 32 4.31 -3.53 14.13
N PRO A 33 5.13 -4.51 13.72
CA PRO A 33 6.23 -4.29 12.79
C PRO A 33 5.80 -3.67 11.45
N PHE A 34 4.54 -3.86 11.04
CA PHE A 34 4.03 -3.32 9.79
C PHE A 34 3.74 -1.83 9.83
N SER A 35 3.58 -1.22 11.01
CA SER A 35 3.34 0.22 11.16
C SER A 35 4.40 1.08 10.46
N ARG A 36 5.61 0.56 10.25
CA ARG A 36 6.72 1.23 9.54
C ARG A 36 6.55 1.32 8.02
N TYR A 37 5.67 0.51 7.42
CA TYR A 37 5.42 0.47 5.97
C TYR A 37 4.29 1.40 5.55
N PHE A 38 3.54 1.93 6.51
CA PHE A 38 2.39 2.79 6.27
C PHE A 38 2.66 4.18 6.87
N GLU A 39 3.71 4.84 6.38
CA GLU A 39 4.04 6.20 6.80
C GLU A 39 3.06 7.20 6.21
N GLU A 40 2.87 8.33 6.91
CA GLU A 40 2.08 9.40 6.30
C GLU A 40 2.82 9.88 5.05
N PRO A 41 2.13 10.11 3.92
CA PRO A 41 2.77 10.45 2.66
C PRO A 41 3.20 11.92 2.64
N GLU A 42 4.14 12.29 3.50
CA GLU A 42 4.64 13.65 3.68
C GLU A 42 5.21 14.21 2.38
N TYR A 43 5.93 13.38 1.61
CA TYR A 43 6.53 13.83 0.36
C TYR A 43 5.48 14.13 -0.71
N PHE A 44 4.33 13.45 -0.69
CA PHE A 44 3.21 13.80 -1.58
C PHE A 44 2.75 15.26 -1.38
N TYR A 45 2.78 15.75 -0.14
CA TYR A 45 2.31 17.09 0.21
C TYR A 45 3.42 18.14 0.29
N SER A 46 4.68 17.72 0.34
CA SER A 46 5.82 18.61 0.43
C SER A 46 5.97 19.45 -0.86
N LYS A 47 6.36 20.72 -0.75
CA LYS A 47 6.68 21.58 -1.92
C LYS A 47 8.21 21.75 -2.01
N GLY A 48 8.89 21.16 -2.99
CA GLY A 48 10.34 21.30 -3.25
C GLY A 48 10.97 20.13 -4.03
N TYR A 49 12.00 20.43 -4.83
CA TYR A 49 12.73 19.63 -5.86
C TYR A 49 12.18 18.28 -6.42
N PRO A 50 11.94 18.18 -7.75
CA PRO A 50 12.03 19.27 -8.70
C PRO A 50 10.83 20.24 -8.61
N ASP A 51 10.66 20.81 -7.42
CA ASP A 51 10.20 22.13 -7.03
C ASP A 51 8.70 22.23 -6.78
N LYS A 52 7.97 21.13 -7.05
CA LYS A 52 6.55 20.92 -6.70
C LYS A 52 6.14 19.44 -6.56
N PRO A 53 6.60 18.68 -5.57
CA PRO A 53 5.96 17.44 -5.15
C PRO A 53 4.47 17.71 -4.87
N GLY A 54 3.62 16.78 -5.32
CA GLY A 54 2.17 16.92 -5.38
C GLY A 54 1.60 17.41 -6.72
N ASP A 55 2.43 17.89 -7.65
CA ASP A 55 2.03 18.37 -8.99
C ASP A 55 2.84 17.66 -10.08
N TRP A 56 2.75 16.33 -10.11
CA TRP A 56 3.36 15.46 -11.12
C TRP A 56 2.52 15.42 -12.39
N PRO A 57 2.95 16.05 -13.50
CA PRO A 57 2.17 16.06 -14.75
C PRO A 57 1.85 14.66 -15.27
N GLU A 58 2.73 13.70 -15.02
CA GLU A 58 2.67 12.29 -15.43
C GLU A 58 1.42 11.59 -14.88
N VAL A 59 1.01 11.97 -13.66
CA VAL A 59 -0.21 11.49 -12.99
C VAL A 59 -1.25 12.60 -12.81
N GLY A 60 -1.04 13.77 -13.42
CA GLY A 60 -1.87 14.97 -13.25
C GLY A 60 -3.29 14.84 -13.81
N ASN A 61 -3.52 13.87 -14.68
CA ASN A 61 -4.83 13.49 -15.22
C ASN A 61 -5.68 12.65 -14.26
N ARG A 62 -5.14 12.28 -13.08
CA ARG A 62 -5.83 11.45 -12.07
C ARG A 62 -6.37 12.29 -10.93
N GLU A 63 -7.30 11.71 -10.18
CA GLU A 63 -7.76 12.30 -8.92
C GLU A 63 -7.17 11.52 -7.74
N LEU A 64 -6.00 11.94 -7.26
CA LEU A 64 -5.21 11.14 -6.33
C LEU A 64 -5.50 11.48 -4.87
N LEU A 65 -5.82 10.46 -4.09
CA LEU A 65 -5.83 10.46 -2.62
C LEU A 65 -4.59 9.71 -2.10
N PRO A 66 -3.61 10.40 -1.52
CA PRO A 66 -2.42 9.78 -0.92
C PRO A 66 -2.80 8.88 0.25
N LEU A 67 -2.40 7.62 0.19
CA LEU A 67 -2.72 6.61 1.19
C LEU A 67 -1.59 6.48 2.19
N TRP A 68 -0.41 6.06 1.74
CA TRP A 68 0.79 5.94 2.56
C TRP A 68 2.06 6.14 1.72
N GLU A 69 3.18 6.23 2.42
CA GLU A 69 4.51 6.24 1.83
C GLU A 69 5.38 5.21 2.53
N TYR A 70 6.31 4.63 1.76
CA TYR A 70 7.40 3.84 2.30
C TYR A 70 8.64 3.97 1.40
N SER A 71 9.79 4.31 2.00
CA SER A 71 11.06 4.40 1.27
C SER A 71 10.98 5.22 -0.03
N GLU A 72 10.37 6.40 0.04
CA GLU A 72 10.17 7.34 -1.07
C GLU A 72 9.21 6.87 -2.18
N GLU A 73 8.59 5.69 -2.02
CA GLU A 73 7.49 5.20 -2.84
C GLU A 73 6.16 5.65 -2.24
N ILE A 74 5.35 6.33 -3.06
CA ILE A 74 4.03 6.80 -2.66
C ILE A 74 2.95 5.88 -3.24
N PHE A 75 2.05 5.46 -2.36
CA PHE A 75 0.82 4.76 -2.74
C PHE A 75 -0.37 5.71 -2.63
N ALA A 76 -1.08 5.91 -3.73
CA ALA A 76 -2.24 6.79 -3.80
C ALA A 76 -3.43 6.09 -4.46
N LEU A 77 -4.64 6.31 -3.96
CA LEU A 77 -5.87 5.86 -4.61
C LEU A 77 -6.24 6.85 -5.71
N ASP A 78 -6.43 6.37 -6.93
CA ASP A 78 -7.06 7.15 -8.00
C ASP A 78 -8.58 7.07 -7.86
N LEU A 79 -9.19 8.15 -7.37
CA LEU A 79 -10.63 8.23 -7.10
C LEU A 79 -11.49 8.11 -8.38
N LEU A 80 -10.91 8.28 -9.57
CA LEU A 80 -11.63 8.11 -10.84
C LEU A 80 -11.71 6.65 -11.28
N SER A 81 -10.67 5.87 -11.02
CA SER A 81 -10.57 4.47 -11.46
C SER A 81 -10.70 3.44 -10.34
N GLU A 82 -10.69 3.90 -9.08
CA GLU A 82 -10.68 3.10 -7.85
C GLU A 82 -9.44 2.18 -7.73
N LYS A 83 -8.43 2.38 -8.57
CA LYS A 83 -7.15 1.67 -8.52
C LYS A 83 -6.15 2.38 -7.63
N VAL A 84 -5.18 1.64 -7.09
CA VAL A 84 -4.02 2.24 -6.43
C VAL A 84 -2.94 2.51 -7.48
N VAL A 85 -2.33 3.68 -7.38
CA VAL A 85 -1.17 4.10 -8.15
C VAL A 85 0.02 4.11 -7.21
N SER A 86 1.08 3.39 -7.56
CA SER A 86 2.35 3.42 -6.84
C SER A 86 3.42 4.08 -7.68
N PHE A 87 4.22 4.98 -7.10
CA PHE A 87 5.31 5.65 -7.82
C PHE A 87 6.38 6.18 -6.87
N TYR A 88 7.63 6.15 -7.32
CA TYR A 88 8.72 6.81 -6.61
C TYR A 88 8.68 8.32 -6.83
N THR A 89 8.94 9.08 -5.78
CA THR A 89 8.95 10.56 -5.83
C THR A 89 9.90 11.12 -6.89
N GLU A 90 11.03 10.46 -7.12
CA GLU A 90 12.04 10.84 -8.11
C GLU A 90 11.71 10.44 -9.56
N SER A 91 10.83 9.44 -9.75
CA SER A 91 10.48 8.88 -11.07
C SER A 91 8.96 8.64 -11.19
N PRO A 92 8.14 9.70 -11.13
CA PRO A 92 6.67 9.64 -11.14
C PRO A 92 6.08 9.15 -12.47
N ASP A 93 6.86 9.17 -13.55
CA ASP A 93 6.50 8.62 -14.86
C ASP A 93 6.54 7.09 -14.89
N GLU A 94 7.35 6.46 -14.02
CA GLU A 94 7.49 5.01 -13.90
C GLU A 94 6.52 4.45 -12.85
N TYR A 95 5.23 4.81 -12.94
CA TYR A 95 4.23 4.39 -11.97
C TYR A 95 3.64 2.99 -12.28
N GLU A 96 3.26 2.27 -11.23
CA GLU A 96 2.50 1.02 -11.29
C GLU A 96 1.01 1.29 -11.02
N LEU A 97 0.13 0.56 -11.73
CA LEU A 97 -1.30 0.50 -11.42
C LEU A 97 -1.64 -0.83 -10.78
N VAL A 98 -2.15 -0.75 -9.56
CA VAL A 98 -2.55 -1.89 -8.73
C VAL A 98 -4.07 -1.92 -8.66
N ASP A 99 -4.67 -3.08 -8.93
CA ASP A 99 -6.12 -3.19 -9.17
C ASP A 99 -6.96 -2.95 -7.91
N SER A 100 -6.40 -3.09 -6.71
CA SER A 100 -7.10 -2.86 -5.45
C SER A 100 -6.17 -2.44 -4.31
N ILE A 101 -6.76 -1.85 -3.27
CA ILE A 101 -6.03 -1.55 -2.03
C ILE A 101 -5.49 -2.80 -1.34
N ASP A 102 -6.18 -3.94 -1.48
CA ASP A 102 -5.76 -5.20 -0.87
C ASP A 102 -4.53 -5.77 -1.54
N GLN A 103 -4.42 -5.61 -2.86
CA GLN A 103 -3.20 -5.93 -3.59
C GLN A 103 -2.04 -5.02 -3.18
N ALA A 104 -2.30 -3.72 -3.00
CA ALA A 104 -1.27 -2.77 -2.55
C ALA A 104 -0.80 -3.04 -1.10
N ILE A 105 -1.72 -3.40 -0.19
CA ILE A 105 -1.37 -3.87 1.17
C ILE A 105 -0.54 -5.16 1.08
N PHE A 106 -0.90 -6.08 0.17
CA PHE A 106 -0.14 -7.30 -0.02
C PHE A 106 1.28 -7.05 -0.54
N MET A 107 1.53 -6.01 -1.33
CA MET A 107 2.91 -5.61 -1.70
C MET A 107 3.77 -5.30 -0.48
N MET A 108 3.19 -4.70 0.58
CA MET A 108 3.92 -4.46 1.83
C MET A 108 4.19 -5.77 2.59
N ILE A 109 3.25 -6.72 2.55
CA ILE A 109 3.48 -8.07 3.09
C ILE A 109 4.60 -8.76 2.31
N GLU A 110 4.61 -8.60 1.00
CA GLU A 110 5.61 -9.22 0.14
C GLU A 110 7.00 -8.68 0.42
N LEU A 111 7.12 -7.35 0.44
CA LEU A 111 8.34 -6.64 0.83
C LEU A 111 8.84 -7.09 2.21
N HIS A 112 7.95 -7.20 3.20
CA HIS A 112 8.34 -7.60 4.55
C HIS A 112 8.88 -9.03 4.63
N THR A 113 8.28 -9.95 3.87
CA THR A 113 8.50 -11.40 4.04
C THR A 113 9.43 -12.02 3.02
N TRP A 114 9.51 -11.52 1.79
CA TRP A 114 10.39 -12.08 0.76
C TRP A 114 11.59 -11.18 0.45
N GLU A 115 11.45 -9.85 0.56
CA GLU A 115 12.52 -8.91 0.18
C GLU A 115 13.37 -8.44 1.37
N SER A 116 12.74 -8.09 2.48
CA SER A 116 13.42 -7.53 3.67
C SER A 116 13.96 -8.60 4.62
N GLY A 117 13.48 -9.84 4.53
CA GLY A 117 13.85 -10.94 5.41
C GLY A 117 12.82 -12.06 5.37
N GLY A 118 13.25 -13.31 5.55
CA GLY A 118 12.47 -14.50 5.23
C GLY A 118 12.48 -15.58 6.31
N SER A 119 12.46 -15.18 7.58
CA SER A 119 12.43 -16.13 8.69
C SER A 119 11.00 -16.40 9.14
N ASP A 120 10.84 -17.43 9.97
CA ASP A 120 9.55 -17.76 10.59
C ASP A 120 8.96 -16.57 11.37
N LYS A 121 9.82 -15.63 11.82
CA LYS A 121 9.38 -14.41 12.49
C LYS A 121 8.61 -13.48 11.54
N GLU A 122 9.20 -13.08 10.40
CA GLU A 122 8.54 -12.17 9.45
C GLU A 122 7.25 -12.78 8.88
N ILE A 123 7.23 -14.10 8.66
CA ILE A 123 6.02 -14.82 8.25
C ILE A 123 4.91 -14.70 9.30
N ASN A 124 5.23 -14.93 10.58
CA ASN A 124 4.24 -14.81 11.65
C ASN A 124 3.75 -13.37 11.80
N GLU A 125 4.64 -12.38 11.73
CA GLU A 125 4.29 -10.96 11.76
C GLU A 125 3.35 -10.59 10.60
N ALA A 126 3.59 -11.13 9.40
CA ALA A 126 2.72 -10.93 8.25
C ALA A 126 1.34 -11.59 8.39
N ILE A 127 1.26 -12.78 8.98
CA ILE A 127 -0.03 -13.45 9.25
C ILE A 127 -0.84 -12.65 10.26
N GLU A 128 -0.23 -12.25 11.38
CA GLU A 128 -0.89 -11.43 12.40
C GLU A 128 -1.40 -10.11 11.83
N PHE A 129 -0.57 -9.44 11.00
CA PHE A 129 -0.96 -8.24 10.29
C PHE A 129 -2.14 -8.48 9.34
N ALA A 130 -2.06 -9.51 8.48
CA ALA A 130 -3.10 -9.84 7.51
C ALA A 130 -4.45 -10.16 8.18
N GLU A 131 -4.43 -10.87 9.32
CA GLU A 131 -5.61 -11.10 10.14
C GLU A 131 -6.19 -9.81 10.71
N LYS A 132 -5.31 -8.93 11.24
CA LYS A 132 -5.71 -7.65 11.82
C LYS A 132 -6.37 -6.72 10.82
N VAL A 133 -5.83 -6.61 9.60
CA VAL A 133 -6.44 -5.79 8.52
C VAL A 133 -7.56 -6.50 7.77
N ARG A 134 -7.88 -7.74 8.17
CA ARG A 134 -8.83 -8.63 7.50
C ARG A 134 -8.58 -8.72 6.00
N LEU A 135 -7.33 -9.00 5.63
CA LEU A 135 -6.95 -9.19 4.23
C LEU A 135 -7.83 -10.30 3.62
N PRO A 136 -8.37 -10.12 2.41
CA PRO A 136 -9.09 -11.20 1.74
C PRO A 136 -8.22 -12.45 1.56
N ASN A 137 -8.85 -13.61 1.51
CA ASN A 137 -8.17 -14.88 1.22
C ASN A 137 -6.96 -15.22 2.11
N ILE A 138 -7.04 -14.99 3.43
CA ILE A 138 -5.99 -15.37 4.40
C ILE A 138 -5.58 -16.85 4.24
N SER A 139 -6.52 -17.75 3.97
CA SER A 139 -6.20 -19.16 3.75
C SER A 139 -5.28 -19.41 2.55
N GLY A 140 -5.36 -18.57 1.52
CA GLY A 140 -4.44 -18.61 0.37
C GLY A 140 -3.05 -18.09 0.76
N LEU A 141 -3.00 -17.02 1.55
CA LEU A 141 -1.75 -16.46 2.07
C LEU A 141 -0.99 -17.48 2.93
N MET A 142 -1.70 -18.14 3.85
CA MET A 142 -1.09 -19.18 4.70
C MET A 142 -0.51 -20.32 3.87
N ARG A 143 -1.21 -20.78 2.82
CA ARG A 143 -0.67 -21.81 1.90
C ARG A 143 0.55 -21.32 1.13
N LEU A 144 0.62 -20.03 0.83
CA LEU A 144 1.78 -19.42 0.19
C LEU A 144 2.99 -19.49 1.13
N PHE A 145 2.79 -19.16 2.42
CA PHE A 145 3.82 -19.23 3.46
C PHE A 145 4.24 -20.66 3.85
N GLU A 146 3.34 -21.65 3.81
CA GLU A 146 3.71 -23.06 3.96
C GLU A 146 4.77 -23.49 2.94
N ARG A 147 4.76 -22.84 1.77
CA ARG A 147 5.71 -23.05 0.68
C ARG A 147 6.72 -21.91 0.56
N TYR A 148 6.93 -21.12 1.61
CA TYR A 148 7.71 -19.89 1.58
C TYR A 148 9.07 -20.04 0.85
N ARG A 149 9.85 -21.10 1.18
CA ARG A 149 11.17 -21.36 0.58
C ARG A 149 11.14 -21.79 -0.89
N GLU A 150 9.99 -22.25 -1.36
CA GLU A 150 9.75 -22.67 -2.75
C GLU A 150 8.84 -21.68 -3.48
N CYS A 151 8.50 -20.56 -2.84
CA CYS A 151 7.61 -19.57 -3.40
C CYS A 151 8.30 -18.93 -4.62
N THR A 152 7.56 -18.81 -5.70
CA THR A 152 8.04 -18.17 -6.94
C THR A 152 7.21 -16.92 -7.19
N ASP A 153 7.76 -15.96 -7.94
CA ASP A 153 7.04 -14.74 -8.34
C ASP A 153 5.69 -15.09 -8.99
N SER A 154 5.65 -16.15 -9.80
CA SER A 154 4.40 -16.63 -10.40
C SER A 154 3.34 -17.05 -9.37
N MET A 155 3.75 -17.64 -8.25
CA MET A 155 2.83 -18.01 -7.16
C MET A 155 2.35 -16.78 -6.40
N ILE A 156 3.26 -15.83 -6.14
CA ILE A 156 2.94 -14.55 -5.48
C ILE A 156 1.96 -13.75 -6.34
N SER A 157 2.24 -13.56 -7.63
CA SER A 157 1.34 -12.87 -8.56
C SER A 157 -0.02 -13.54 -8.67
N LYS A 158 -0.07 -14.88 -8.69
CA LYS A 158 -1.35 -15.62 -8.71
C LYS A 158 -2.16 -15.38 -7.45
N PHE A 159 -1.51 -15.32 -6.28
CA PHE A 159 -2.21 -14.99 -5.04
C PHE A 159 -2.69 -13.54 -5.05
N ARG A 160 -1.86 -12.59 -5.49
CA ARG A 160 -2.22 -11.18 -5.61
C ARG A 160 -3.50 -10.98 -6.45
N GLN A 161 -3.66 -11.74 -7.53
CA GLN A 161 -4.88 -11.71 -8.36
C GLN A 161 -6.16 -12.25 -7.68
N THR A 162 -6.04 -12.87 -6.50
CA THR A 162 -7.20 -13.32 -5.71
C THR A 162 -7.70 -12.28 -4.72
N LEU A 163 -6.98 -11.16 -4.60
CA LEU A 163 -7.29 -9.99 -3.78
C LEU A 163 -7.92 -8.89 -4.63
#